data_AF-A0A7X7K2I5-F1
#
_entry.id   AF-A0A7X7K2I5-F1
#
_cell.length_a   1.000
_cell.length_b   1.000
_cell.length_c   1.000
_cell.angle_alpha   90.00
_cell.angle_beta   90.00
_cell.angle_gamma   90.00
#
_symmetry.space_group_name_H-M   'P 1'
#
loop_
_entity.id
_entity.type
_entity.pdbx_description
1 polymer ?
#
loop_
_entity_poly.entity_id
_entity_poly.type
_entity_poly.pdbx_seq_one_letter_code
_entity_poly.pdbx_strand_id
1 'polypeptide(L)'
;GVPVPSLRADPYARFLLAGLADLESTSGVDVAVENMPAARLLGRRINRYRYNSWAELAQFRHVTLDTTHVGTWGRDALEFYTRMRERVAHVHLSDYDGREHRLPGDGRLRLGELLRKLVADGYARTVSVECDPSALHVEEPAQALEAVRRALAFCRDQLG
;
A
#
# COMPACT_ATOMS: atom_id res chain seq x y z
N GLY A 1 26.76 25.57 -1.76
CA GLY A 1 27.28 24.37 -2.42
C GLY A 1 26.13 23.43 -2.72
N VAL A 2 26.06 22.88 -3.93
CA VAL A 2 25.08 21.84 -4.29
C VAL A 2 25.34 20.62 -3.41
N PRO A 3 24.33 20.01 -2.75
CA PRO A 3 24.55 18.83 -1.94
C PRO A 3 24.97 17.67 -2.85
N VAL A 4 26.21 17.21 -2.68
CA VAL A 4 26.73 16.03 -3.36
C VAL A 4 26.04 14.81 -2.74
N PRO A 5 25.43 13.91 -3.52
CA PRO A 5 24.90 12.65 -3.01
C PRO A 5 26.01 11.90 -2.28
N SER A 6 25.75 11.55 -1.02
CA SER A 6 26.67 10.75 -0.23
C SER A 6 27.07 9.48 -1.00
N LEU A 7 28.37 9.32 -1.27
CA LEU A 7 28.98 8.11 -1.85
C LEU A 7 28.99 6.92 -0.87
N ARG A 8 28.48 7.07 0.36
CA ARG A 8 28.27 5.92 1.25
C ARG A 8 27.09 5.13 0.73
N ALA A 9 27.33 3.88 0.35
CA ALA A 9 26.29 2.90 0.11
C ALA A 9 25.30 2.92 1.29
N ASP A 10 24.09 3.37 0.98
CA ASP A 10 22.97 3.50 1.91
C ASP A 10 22.76 2.14 2.62
N PRO A 11 23.00 2.06 3.94
CA PRO A 11 22.90 0.80 4.68
C PRO A 11 21.52 0.16 4.55
N TYR A 12 20.47 0.97 4.45
CA TYR A 12 19.11 0.51 4.27
C TYR A 12 18.91 -0.09 2.86
N ALA A 13 19.41 0.59 1.84
CA ALA A 13 19.40 0.08 0.47
C ALA A 13 20.17 -1.24 0.34
N ARG A 14 21.34 -1.37 1.01
CA ARG A 14 22.12 -2.60 1.03
C ARG A 14 21.37 -3.72 1.74
N PHE A 15 20.74 -3.44 2.87
CA PHE A 15 19.92 -4.40 3.59
C PHE A 15 18.78 -4.94 2.72
N LEU A 16 18.01 -4.05 2.08
CA LEU A 16 16.90 -4.47 1.21
C LEU A 16 17.34 -5.35 0.04
N LEU A 17 18.49 -5.06 -0.57
CA LEU A 17 18.96 -5.79 -1.75
C LEU A 17 19.74 -7.08 -1.43
N ALA A 18 20.48 -7.10 -0.32
CA ALA A 18 21.42 -8.19 -0.04
C ALA A 18 21.16 -8.93 1.27
N GLY A 19 20.44 -8.33 2.22
CA GLY A 19 20.18 -8.92 3.55
C GLY A 19 18.74 -9.39 3.76
N LEU A 20 17.80 -8.94 2.94
CA LEU A 20 16.37 -9.24 3.11
C LEU A 20 16.09 -10.74 2.98
N ALA A 21 16.60 -11.38 1.93
CA ALA A 21 16.39 -12.81 1.70
C ALA A 21 16.95 -13.68 2.85
N ASP A 22 18.11 -13.32 3.39
CA ASP A 22 18.70 -14.02 4.54
C ASP A 22 17.85 -13.83 5.80
N LEU A 23 17.34 -12.61 6.04
CA LEU A 23 16.42 -12.36 7.15
C LEU A 23 15.15 -13.18 7.04
N GLU A 24 14.51 -13.22 5.86
CA GLU A 24 13.29 -13.99 5.63
C GLU A 24 13.55 -15.49 5.84
N SER A 25 14.66 -16.00 5.29
CA SER A 25 15.07 -17.40 5.45
C SER A 25 15.34 -17.78 6.92
N THR A 26 15.97 -16.90 7.69
CA THR A 26 16.38 -17.21 9.06
C THR A 26 15.28 -16.99 10.09
N SER A 27 14.40 -16.02 9.85
CA SER A 27 13.29 -15.69 10.75
C SER A 27 11.99 -16.43 10.42
N GLY A 28 11.82 -16.90 9.18
CA GLY A 28 10.56 -17.45 8.69
C GLY A 28 9.47 -16.40 8.49
N VAL A 29 9.81 -15.11 8.54
CA VAL A 29 8.88 -13.98 8.37
C VAL A 29 9.07 -13.37 6.98
N ASP A 30 8.00 -13.31 6.18
CA ASP A 30 7.99 -12.58 4.92
C ASP A 30 8.03 -11.06 5.21
N VAL A 31 8.97 -10.34 4.61
CA VAL A 31 9.13 -8.88 4.75
C VAL A 31 8.70 -8.22 3.44
N ALA A 32 7.50 -7.64 3.45
CA ALA A 32 6.90 -7.02 2.28
C ALA A 32 7.32 -5.55 2.11
N VAL A 33 7.86 -5.19 0.95
CA VAL A 33 8.22 -3.81 0.61
C VAL A 33 6.99 -3.08 0.07
N GLU A 34 6.62 -1.96 0.68
CA GLU A 34 5.41 -1.22 0.36
C GLU A 34 5.61 -0.20 -0.78
N ASN A 35 4.60 -0.04 -1.64
CA ASN A 35 4.56 1.08 -2.58
C ASN A 35 4.21 2.39 -1.87
N MET A 36 5.04 3.42 -2.06
CA MET A 36 4.97 4.69 -1.33
C MET A 36 4.24 5.79 -2.13
N PRO A 37 3.66 6.81 -1.45
CA PRO A 37 2.83 7.81 -2.11
C PRO A 37 3.64 8.83 -2.92
N ALA A 38 2.94 9.52 -3.80
CA ALA A 38 3.45 10.67 -4.53
C ALA A 38 3.47 11.90 -3.62
N ALA A 39 4.63 12.53 -3.48
CA ALA A 39 4.67 13.89 -2.96
C ALA A 39 4.30 14.89 -4.07
N ARG A 40 3.81 16.07 -3.69
CA ARG A 40 3.54 17.17 -4.62
C ARG A 40 4.56 18.28 -4.45
N LEU A 41 5.20 18.69 -5.54
CA LEU A 41 6.08 19.84 -5.59
C LEU A 41 5.72 20.70 -6.80
N LEU A 42 5.34 21.96 -6.56
CA LEU A 42 4.93 22.90 -7.61
C LEU A 42 3.86 22.31 -8.56
N GLY A 43 2.85 21.64 -7.99
CA GLY A 43 1.76 21.00 -8.73
C GLY A 43 2.12 19.70 -9.46
N ARG A 44 3.39 19.27 -9.44
CA ARG A 44 3.84 18.02 -10.05
C ARG A 44 3.96 16.91 -9.01
N ARG A 45 3.63 15.68 -9.41
CA ARG A 45 3.88 14.47 -8.62
C ARG A 45 5.36 14.12 -8.69
N ILE A 46 5.99 13.90 -7.54
CA ILE A 46 7.41 13.53 -7.43
C ILE A 46 7.56 12.31 -6.52
N ASN A 47 8.52 11.45 -6.87
CA ASN A 47 8.86 10.28 -6.05
C ASN A 47 9.98 10.68 -5.08
N ARG A 48 9.74 10.54 -3.77
CA ARG A 48 10.75 10.79 -2.73
C ARG A 48 11.34 9.51 -2.13
N TYR A 49 10.83 8.36 -2.56
CA TYR A 49 11.13 7.06 -1.97
C TYR A 49 11.95 6.22 -2.93
N ARG A 50 12.92 5.51 -2.37
CA ARG A 50 13.68 4.50 -3.11
C ARG A 50 12.78 3.30 -3.35
N TYR A 51 13.05 2.61 -4.45
CA TYR A 51 12.38 1.37 -4.79
C TYR A 51 10.86 1.45 -4.94
N ASN A 52 10.40 2.52 -5.56
CA ASN A 52 8.96 2.83 -5.64
C ASN A 52 8.43 2.89 -7.09
N SER A 53 9.30 2.62 -8.08
CA SER A 53 8.84 2.29 -9.43
C SER A 53 8.49 0.81 -9.55
N TRP A 54 7.72 0.45 -10.56
CA TRP A 54 7.37 -0.95 -10.81
C TRP A 54 8.60 -1.84 -11.03
N ALA A 55 9.58 -1.36 -11.80
CA ALA A 55 10.80 -2.13 -12.05
C ALA A 55 11.63 -2.35 -10.77
N GLU A 56 11.59 -1.41 -9.83
CA GLU A 56 12.26 -1.57 -8.55
C GLU A 56 11.50 -2.48 -7.61
N LEU A 57 10.18 -2.29 -7.46
CA LEU A 57 9.35 -3.15 -6.60
C LEU A 57 9.37 -4.62 -7.06
N ALA A 58 9.46 -4.87 -8.37
CA ALA A 58 9.56 -6.21 -8.92
C ALA A 58 10.87 -6.95 -8.54
N GLN A 59 11.85 -6.27 -7.94
CA GLN A 59 13.05 -6.91 -7.41
C GLN A 59 12.79 -7.64 -6.09
N PHE A 60 11.73 -7.28 -5.36
CA PHE A 60 11.40 -7.90 -4.08
C PHE A 60 10.43 -9.07 -4.26
N ARG A 61 10.61 -10.09 -3.42
CA ARG A 61 9.75 -11.28 -3.40
C ARG A 61 8.36 -10.96 -2.85
N HIS A 62 8.31 -10.11 -1.84
CA HIS A 62 7.10 -9.73 -1.12
C HIS A 62 6.89 -8.22 -1.24
N VAL A 63 5.68 -7.82 -1.65
CA VAL A 63 5.27 -6.42 -1.83
C VAL A 63 3.97 -6.18 -1.06
N THR A 64 3.89 -5.05 -0.37
CA THR A 64 2.63 -4.56 0.19
C THR A 64 1.99 -3.63 -0.82
N LEU A 65 0.77 -3.95 -1.25
CA LEU A 65 -0.07 -3.04 -2.04
C LEU A 65 -0.79 -2.09 -1.08
N ASP A 66 -0.38 -0.83 -1.03
CA ASP A 66 -1.18 0.25 -0.44
C ASP A 66 -2.00 0.93 -1.54
N THR A 67 -3.34 0.88 -1.41
CA THR A 67 -4.25 1.39 -2.43
C THR A 67 -4.32 2.91 -2.50
N THR A 68 -4.25 3.62 -1.36
CA THR A 68 -4.28 5.09 -1.37
C THR A 68 -2.99 5.65 -1.97
N HIS A 69 -1.84 5.04 -1.70
CA HIS A 69 -0.56 5.40 -2.28
C HIS A 69 -0.60 5.28 -3.80
N VAL A 70 -1.19 4.22 -4.36
CA VAL A 70 -1.42 4.12 -5.81
C VAL A 70 -2.33 5.25 -6.31
N GLY A 71 -3.38 5.58 -5.54
CA GLY A 71 -4.28 6.71 -5.80
C GLY A 71 -3.59 8.07 -5.88
N THR A 72 -2.60 8.33 -5.02
CA THR A 72 -1.82 9.59 -5.06
C THR A 72 -1.07 9.78 -6.37
N TRP A 73 -0.62 8.68 -7.00
CA TRP A 73 0.01 8.66 -8.31
C TRP A 73 -0.97 8.86 -9.47
N GLY A 74 -2.29 8.84 -9.20
CA GLY A 74 -3.33 8.87 -10.21
C GLY A 74 -3.40 7.58 -11.03
N ARG A 75 -3.05 6.45 -10.41
CA ARG A 75 -3.02 5.12 -11.03
C ARG A 75 -4.14 4.24 -10.48
N ASP A 76 -4.42 3.14 -11.18
CA ASP A 76 -5.43 2.16 -10.76
C ASP A 76 -4.76 1.08 -9.88
N ALA A 77 -5.31 0.86 -8.68
CA ALA A 77 -4.85 -0.19 -7.77
C ALA A 77 -5.07 -1.60 -8.34
N LEU A 78 -6.10 -1.79 -9.18
CA LEU A 78 -6.33 -3.06 -9.87
C LEU A 78 -5.25 -3.35 -10.92
N GLU A 79 -4.77 -2.32 -11.61
CA GLU A 79 -3.64 -2.43 -12.54
C GLU A 79 -2.37 -2.79 -11.78
N PHE A 80 -2.10 -2.10 -10.66
CA PHE A 80 -0.96 -2.41 -9.82
C PHE A 80 -0.99 -3.87 -9.35
N TYR A 81 -2.12 -4.31 -8.79
CA TYR A 81 -2.29 -5.68 -8.34
C TYR A 81 -2.05 -6.68 -9.48
N THR A 82 -2.64 -6.45 -10.66
CA THR A 82 -2.48 -7.35 -11.80
C THR A 82 -1.01 -7.50 -12.22
N ARG A 83 -0.24 -6.40 -12.21
CA ARG A 83 1.19 -6.42 -12.57
C ARG A 83 2.06 -7.07 -11.50
N MET A 84 1.68 -6.98 -10.22
CA MET A 84 2.47 -7.45 -9.08
C MET A 84 1.90 -8.70 -8.41
N ARG A 85 0.88 -9.34 -8.98
CA ARG A 85 0.04 -10.37 -8.34
C ARG A 85 0.83 -11.41 -7.55
N GLU A 86 1.83 -12.01 -8.17
CA GLU A 86 2.64 -13.09 -7.56
C GLU A 86 3.50 -12.63 -6.38
N ARG A 87 3.73 -11.31 -6.27
CA ARG A 87 4.56 -10.68 -5.24
C ARG A 87 3.74 -10.01 -4.15
N VAL A 88 2.45 -9.72 -4.38
CA VAL A 88 1.60 -9.08 -3.37
C VAL A 88 1.44 -10.01 -2.18
N ALA A 89 2.10 -9.65 -1.09
CA ALA A 89 2.17 -10.40 0.15
C ALA A 89 1.21 -9.84 1.21
N HIS A 90 0.87 -8.56 1.10
CA HIS A 90 -0.08 -7.88 1.96
C HIS A 90 -0.80 -6.78 1.18
N VAL A 91 -2.00 -6.40 1.64
CA VAL A 91 -2.77 -5.29 1.09
C VAL A 91 -3.16 -4.36 2.21
N HIS A 92 -2.77 -3.10 2.11
CA HIS A 92 -3.35 -2.00 2.88
C HIS A 92 -4.47 -1.38 2.05
N LEU A 93 -5.70 -1.50 2.57
CA LEU A 93 -6.93 -1.11 1.91
C LEU A 93 -7.45 0.19 2.51
N SER A 94 -7.41 1.24 1.72
CA SER A 94 -8.03 2.52 2.02
C SER A 94 -8.37 3.26 0.74
N ASP A 95 -9.35 4.16 0.82
CA ASP A 95 -9.81 4.93 -0.31
C ASP A 95 -9.06 6.26 -0.42
N TYR A 96 -9.20 6.93 -1.56
CA TYR A 96 -8.52 8.17 -1.88
C TYR A 96 -9.47 9.13 -2.58
N ASP A 97 -9.76 10.27 -1.95
CA ASP A 97 -10.57 11.35 -2.53
C ASP A 97 -9.73 12.58 -2.92
N GLY A 98 -8.41 12.49 -2.79
CA GLY A 98 -7.50 13.64 -2.81
C GLY A 98 -6.70 13.73 -1.50
N ARG A 99 -7.30 13.22 -0.42
CA ARG A 99 -6.67 12.90 0.85
C ARG A 99 -6.44 11.39 0.94
N GLU A 100 -5.36 11.02 1.62
CA GLU A 100 -4.98 9.62 1.80
C GLU A 100 -5.81 8.95 2.90
N HIS A 101 -5.73 7.62 2.95
CA HIS A 101 -6.22 6.78 4.04
C HIS A 101 -7.70 7.05 4.42
N ARG A 102 -8.56 7.23 3.41
CA ARG A 102 -10.01 7.34 3.63
C ARG A 102 -10.61 5.95 3.87
N LEU A 103 -11.75 5.92 4.56
CA LEU A 103 -12.50 4.67 4.73
C LEU A 103 -12.84 4.05 3.37
N PRO A 104 -12.82 2.71 3.23
CA PRO A 104 -13.31 2.04 2.04
C PRO A 104 -14.74 2.49 1.68
N GLY A 105 -14.91 3.03 0.47
CA GLY A 105 -16.20 3.58 -0.01
C GLY A 105 -16.35 5.10 0.16
N ASP A 106 -15.45 5.77 0.89
CA ASP A 106 -15.46 7.23 1.09
C ASP A 106 -14.49 7.97 0.14
N GLY A 107 -14.18 7.37 -1.01
CA GLY A 107 -13.36 7.98 -2.04
C GLY A 107 -13.78 7.55 -3.45
N ARG A 108 -12.79 7.30 -4.32
CA ARG A 108 -13.01 7.04 -5.75
C ARG A 108 -12.16 5.90 -6.32
N LEU A 109 -11.47 5.15 -5.47
CA LEU A 109 -10.72 3.98 -5.92
C LEU A 109 -11.67 2.80 -6.16
N ARG A 110 -11.31 1.92 -7.11
CA ARG A 110 -12.10 0.73 -7.46
C ARG A 110 -11.89 -0.42 -6.47
N LEU A 111 -12.02 -0.12 -5.17
CA LEU A 111 -11.66 -1.06 -4.09
C LEU A 111 -12.49 -2.34 -4.12
N GLY A 112 -13.79 -2.27 -4.41
CA GLY A 112 -14.62 -3.47 -4.49
C GLY A 112 -14.29 -4.37 -5.68
N GLU A 113 -13.80 -3.80 -6.78
CA GLU A 113 -13.29 -4.59 -7.91
C GLU A 113 -11.95 -5.23 -7.59
N LEU A 114 -11.06 -4.52 -6.89
CA LEU A 114 -9.81 -5.08 -6.38
C LEU A 114 -10.08 -6.26 -5.42
N LEU A 115 -10.97 -6.11 -4.44
CA LEU A 115 -11.32 -7.18 -3.50
C LEU A 115 -11.88 -8.41 -4.20
N ARG A 116 -12.82 -8.23 -5.13
CA ARG A 116 -13.36 -9.34 -5.95
C ARG A 116 -12.27 -9.99 -6.81
N LYS A 117 -11.33 -9.21 -7.34
CA LYS A 117 -10.20 -9.76 -8.10
C LYS A 117 -9.28 -10.59 -7.22
N LEU A 118 -8.96 -10.13 -6.00
CA LEU A 118 -8.18 -10.88 -5.03
C LEU A 118 -8.81 -12.25 -4.74
N VAL A 119 -10.13 -12.29 -4.51
CA VAL A 119 -10.88 -13.54 -4.31
C VAL A 119 -10.81 -14.43 -5.55
N ALA A 120 -11.14 -13.89 -6.73
CA ALA A 120 -11.12 -14.64 -7.98
C ALA A 120 -9.73 -15.22 -8.32
N ASP A 121 -8.67 -14.55 -7.87
CA ASP A 121 -7.29 -14.95 -8.07
C ASP A 121 -6.76 -15.90 -6.97
N GLY A 122 -7.58 -16.26 -5.99
CA GLY A 122 -7.22 -17.15 -4.89
C GLY A 122 -6.21 -16.52 -3.91
N TYR A 123 -6.23 -15.20 -3.75
CA TYR A 123 -5.38 -14.52 -2.78
C TYR A 123 -5.76 -14.96 -1.36
N ALA A 124 -4.85 -15.67 -0.69
CA ALA A 124 -5.07 -16.29 0.62
C ALA A 124 -4.28 -15.61 1.76
N ARG A 125 -3.78 -14.40 1.52
CA ARG A 125 -3.03 -13.61 2.53
C ARG A 125 -3.93 -12.51 3.11
N THR A 126 -3.38 -11.70 4.01
CA THR A 126 -4.16 -10.71 4.77
C THR A 126 -4.40 -9.43 3.96
N VAL A 127 -5.58 -8.83 4.18
CA VAL A 127 -5.94 -7.46 3.80
C VAL A 127 -6.22 -6.69 5.10
N SER A 128 -5.55 -5.55 5.29
CA SER A 128 -5.73 -4.67 6.45
C SER A 128 -6.42 -3.39 6.00
N VAL A 129 -7.38 -2.89 6.76
CA VAL A 129 -7.91 -1.54 6.54
C VAL A 129 -6.98 -0.54 7.24
N GLU A 130 -6.35 0.35 6.47
CA GLU A 130 -5.40 1.34 6.97
C GLU A 130 -5.91 2.76 6.73
N CYS A 131 -6.57 3.32 7.75
CA CYS A 131 -7.23 4.62 7.65
C CYS A 131 -6.58 5.66 8.57
N ASP A 132 -6.65 6.93 8.16
CA ASP A 132 -6.25 8.04 8.99
C ASP A 132 -7.13 8.10 10.25
N PRO A 133 -6.57 8.41 11.44
CA PRO A 133 -7.36 8.57 12.65
C PRO A 133 -8.52 9.57 12.50
N SER A 134 -8.34 10.60 11.67
CA SER A 134 -9.39 11.58 11.37
C SER A 134 -10.53 11.00 10.53
N ALA A 135 -10.25 10.06 9.61
CA ALA A 135 -11.27 9.36 8.84
C ALA A 135 -12.09 8.40 9.71
N LEU A 136 -11.49 7.92 10.81
CA LEU A 136 -12.13 7.08 11.81
C LEU A 136 -12.85 7.87 12.91
N HIS A 137 -12.79 9.21 12.95
CA HIS A 137 -13.40 9.99 14.04
C HIS A 137 -12.99 9.49 15.45
N VAL A 138 -11.71 9.15 15.64
CA VAL A 138 -11.22 8.47 16.86
C VAL A 138 -11.46 9.21 18.17
N GLU A 139 -11.70 10.53 18.11
CA GLU A 139 -12.05 11.35 19.26
C GLU A 139 -13.44 11.03 19.82
N GLU A 140 -14.31 10.41 19.01
CA GLU A 140 -15.65 9.98 19.40
C GLU A 140 -15.81 8.46 19.25
N PRO A 141 -15.67 7.68 20.35
CA PRO A 141 -15.64 6.21 20.28
C PRO A 141 -16.83 5.56 19.56
N ALA A 142 -18.03 6.13 19.68
CA ALA A 142 -19.22 5.63 19.00
C ALA A 142 -19.13 5.82 17.47
N GLN A 143 -18.62 6.97 17.01
CA GLN A 143 -18.41 7.23 15.58
C GLN A 143 -17.27 6.36 15.03
N ALA A 144 -16.20 6.17 15.81
CA ALA A 144 -15.09 5.31 15.42
C ALA A 144 -15.49 3.85 15.26
N LEU A 145 -16.29 3.33 16.19
CA LEU A 145 -16.83 1.98 16.06
C LEU A 145 -17.73 1.84 14.82
N GLU A 146 -18.54 2.86 14.52
CA GLU A 146 -19.39 2.85 13.33
C GLU A 146 -18.58 2.94 12.03
N ALA A 147 -17.54 3.75 12.00
CA ALA A 147 -16.59 3.84 10.88
C ALA A 147 -15.92 2.48 10.60
N VAL A 148 -15.43 1.79 11.64
CA VAL A 148 -14.84 0.46 11.52
C VAL A 148 -15.87 -0.56 11.03
N ARG A 149 -17.12 -0.52 11.55
CA ARG A 149 -18.20 -1.40 11.09
C ARG A 149 -18.52 -1.18 9.61
N ARG A 150 -18.62 0.08 9.17
CA ARG A 150 -18.85 0.41 7.76
C ARG A 150 -17.74 -0.11 6.86
N ALA A 151 -16.48 0.09 7.24
CA ALA A 151 -15.34 -0.43 6.48
C ALA A 151 -15.36 -1.96 6.39
N LEU A 152 -15.65 -2.64 7.51
CA LEU A 152 -15.75 -4.10 7.55
C LEU A 152 -16.94 -4.61 6.71
N ALA A 153 -18.09 -3.95 6.77
CA ALA A 153 -19.26 -4.28 5.96
C ALA A 153 -18.95 -4.12 4.47
N PHE A 154 -18.35 -3.00 4.07
CA PHE A 154 -17.87 -2.79 2.70
C PHE A 154 -16.99 -3.96 2.25
N CYS A 155 -15.98 -4.34 3.04
CA CYS A 155 -15.09 -5.43 2.67
C CYS A 155 -15.85 -6.76 2.53
N ARG A 156 -16.72 -7.10 3.48
CA ARG A 156 -17.50 -8.35 3.45
C ARG A 156 -18.39 -8.45 2.22
N ASP A 157 -19.10 -7.38 1.89
CA ASP A 157 -19.99 -7.34 0.73
C ASP A 157 -19.27 -7.62 -0.60
N GLN A 158 -17.95 -7.32 -0.66
CA GLN A 158 -17.14 -7.55 -1.86
C GLN A 158 -16.44 -8.92 -1.86
N LEU A 159 -16.30 -9.58 -0.71
CA LEU A 159 -15.63 -10.87 -0.59
C LEU A 159 -16.57 -12.06 -0.82
N GLY A 160 -17.89 -11.86 -0.69
CA GLY A 160 -18.92 -12.90 -0.81
C GLY A 160 -19.09 -13.69 0.48
#